data_AF-A0A954IBL5-F1
#
_entry.id   AF-A0A954IBL5-F1
#
_cell.length_a   1.000
_cell.length_b   1.000
_cell.length_c   1.000
_cell.angle_alpha   90.00
_cell.angle_beta   90.00
_cell.angle_gamma   90.00
#
_symmetry.space_group_name_H-M   'P 1'
#
loop_
_entity.id
_entity.type
_entity.pdbx_description
1 polymer ?
#
loop_
_entity_poly.entity_id
_entity_poly.type
_entity_poly.pdbx_seq_one_letter_code
_entity_poly.pdbx_strand_id
1 'polypeptide(L)'
;PVPDSPPGVDPQITIVTHAVMPTVTPMPVAVGGVFSDGGSPLMDAGAAADEATLPLPTDPHKLRERIDSDWNTCLSLERTLSGLRQKLSGSLSKLNTLDRELSPQERLAADREDQDAWQDARRWLRDVAAKVHRFVKAHDVGVTSAAGRRNSIEQMVQRHQAKLMSDQEVAAFHHELEAYRKLLSNLQSNMNSALSSAAQDGEGRARRVLQRINVKINQQKRQWRSGK
;
A
#
# COMPACT_ATOMS: atom_id res chain seq x y z
N PRO A 1 19.13 47.96 23.58
CA PRO A 1 18.64 48.00 24.97
C PRO A 1 18.05 46.63 25.36
N VAL A 2 18.73 45.91 26.24
CA VAL A 2 18.30 44.60 26.77
C VAL A 2 17.60 44.86 28.11
N PRO A 3 16.44 44.23 28.41
CA PRO A 3 15.76 44.44 29.68
C PRO A 3 16.48 43.72 30.85
N ASP A 4 16.52 44.38 32.00
CA ASP A 4 17.13 43.88 33.25
C ASP A 4 16.38 42.66 33.82
N SER A 5 17.15 41.74 34.39
CA SER A 5 16.67 40.55 35.11
C SER A 5 16.03 40.92 36.46
N PRO A 6 14.99 40.19 36.91
CA PRO A 6 14.33 40.45 38.19
C PRO A 6 15.21 40.09 39.40
N PRO A 7 15.14 40.85 40.52
CA PRO A 7 15.96 40.62 41.69
C PRO A 7 15.44 39.45 42.54
N GLY A 8 16.33 38.54 42.94
CA GLY A 8 16.02 37.51 43.95
C GLY A 8 16.64 36.13 43.79
N VAL A 9 17.71 35.95 42.99
CA VAL A 9 18.38 34.64 42.86
C VAL A 9 19.80 34.72 43.41
N ASP A 10 20.03 33.96 44.46
CA ASP A 10 21.28 33.81 45.21
C ASP A 10 22.40 33.17 44.33
N PRO A 11 23.61 33.75 44.22
CA PRO A 11 24.64 33.28 43.28
C PRO A 11 25.44 32.03 43.70
N GLN A 12 24.93 31.19 44.62
CA GLN A 12 25.64 30.00 45.11
C GLN A 12 24.95 28.64 44.86
N ILE A 13 23.99 28.56 43.94
CA ILE A 13 23.42 27.27 43.54
C ILE A 13 24.12 26.74 42.29
N THR A 14 25.17 25.94 42.51
CA THR A 14 25.80 25.12 41.47
C THR A 14 24.91 23.91 41.20
N ILE A 15 24.08 23.96 40.15
CA ILE A 15 23.36 22.77 39.65
C ILE A 15 24.36 21.92 38.85
N VAL A 16 24.91 20.88 39.47
CA VAL A 16 25.68 19.85 38.76
C VAL A 16 24.68 18.92 38.06
N THR A 17 24.35 19.21 36.80
CA THR A 17 23.65 18.26 35.93
C THR A 17 24.63 17.18 35.48
N HIS A 18 24.62 16.03 36.16
CA HIS A 18 25.22 14.81 35.62
C HIS A 18 24.37 14.32 34.44
N ALA A 19 24.93 14.39 33.23
CA ALA A 19 24.36 13.76 32.05
C ALA A 19 24.50 12.25 32.16
N VAL A 20 23.41 11.56 32.50
CA VAL A 20 23.32 10.10 32.37
C VAL A 20 23.05 9.80 30.90
N MET A 21 24.05 9.24 30.21
CA MET A 21 23.86 8.73 28.85
C MET A 21 22.98 7.47 28.89
N PRO A 22 21.95 7.37 28.02
CA PRO A 22 21.22 6.12 27.87
C PRO A 22 22.09 5.11 27.10
N THR A 23 22.59 4.11 27.81
CA THR A 23 23.12 2.88 27.22
C THR A 23 22.01 2.18 26.45
N VAL A 24 22.05 2.24 25.12
CA VAL A 24 21.15 1.49 24.25
C VAL A 24 21.67 0.06 24.16
N THR A 25 21.00 -0.85 24.84
CA THR A 25 21.18 -2.30 24.69
C THR A 25 20.64 -2.73 23.33
N PRO A 26 21.43 -3.36 22.43
CA PRO A 26 20.89 -3.90 21.19
C PRO A 26 20.03 -5.13 21.50
N MET A 27 18.74 -5.07 21.16
CA MET A 27 17.87 -6.26 21.17
C MET A 27 18.20 -7.15 19.96
N PRO A 28 18.21 -8.49 20.14
CA PRO A 28 18.39 -9.44 19.06
C PRO A 28 17.16 -9.44 18.15
N VAL A 29 17.38 -9.23 16.85
CA VAL A 29 16.37 -9.41 15.81
C VAL A 29 16.10 -10.91 15.69
N ALA A 30 14.92 -11.34 16.12
CA ALA A 30 14.42 -12.68 15.87
C ALA A 30 14.22 -12.86 14.35
N VAL A 31 15.13 -13.63 13.73
CA VAL A 31 15.01 -14.13 12.36
C VAL A 31 13.82 -15.10 12.33
N GLY A 32 12.72 -14.65 11.72
CA GLY A 32 11.56 -15.48 11.44
C GLY A 32 11.94 -16.59 10.46
N GLY A 33 11.66 -17.83 10.85
CA GLY A 33 12.01 -19.05 10.15
C GLY A 33 11.47 -19.16 8.72
N VAL A 34 12.36 -19.63 7.85
CA VAL A 34 12.07 -20.15 6.52
C VAL A 34 11.49 -21.55 6.69
N PHE A 35 10.28 -21.77 6.20
CA PHE A 35 9.75 -23.11 6.01
C PHE A 35 10.39 -23.71 4.75
N SER A 36 11.23 -24.72 4.96
CA SER A 36 11.63 -25.72 3.95
C SER A 36 10.46 -26.67 3.70
N ASP A 37 10.12 -26.90 2.44
CA ASP A 37 9.69 -28.23 1.97
C ASP A 37 9.89 -28.39 0.45
N GLY A 38 10.32 -29.59 0.03
CA GLY A 38 10.19 -30.12 -1.32
C GLY A 38 11.38 -29.99 -2.29
N GLY A 39 12.31 -30.96 -2.27
CA GLY A 39 13.39 -31.15 -3.27
C GLY A 39 12.90 -31.36 -4.71
N SER A 40 13.68 -31.10 -5.77
CA SER A 40 14.90 -31.78 -6.27
C SER A 40 15.31 -31.08 -7.60
N PRO A 41 16.32 -31.53 -8.38
CA PRO A 41 17.68 -31.99 -8.05
C PRO A 41 18.76 -31.06 -8.64
N LEU A 42 19.98 -31.27 -8.16
CA LEU A 42 21.25 -30.72 -8.61
C LEU A 42 21.48 -30.94 -10.12
N MET A 43 21.62 -29.87 -10.89
CA MET A 43 22.32 -29.89 -12.18
C MET A 43 23.31 -28.71 -12.24
N ASP A 44 24.55 -29.13 -12.40
CA ASP A 44 25.75 -28.40 -12.73
C ASP A 44 25.59 -27.58 -14.03
N ALA A 45 25.96 -26.30 -13.98
CA ALA A 45 26.30 -25.50 -15.14
C ALA A 45 27.11 -24.29 -14.66
N GLY A 46 28.42 -24.40 -14.82
CA GLY A 46 29.35 -23.30 -14.59
C GLY A 46 29.17 -22.12 -15.57
N ALA A 47 29.84 -21.04 -15.19
CA ALA A 47 30.36 -19.97 -16.04
C ALA A 47 29.34 -19.17 -16.88
N ALA A 48 29.05 -17.97 -16.37
CA ALA A 48 28.73 -16.70 -17.06
C ALA A 48 27.73 -15.96 -16.16
N ALA A 49 27.81 -14.66 -15.88
CA ALA A 49 28.63 -13.58 -16.38
C ALA A 49 28.74 -12.60 -15.20
N ASP A 50 29.91 -12.02 -14.97
CA ASP A 50 30.06 -10.60 -15.23
C ASP A 50 28.90 -9.81 -14.61
N GLU A 51 29.04 -9.55 -13.31
CA GLU A 51 28.32 -8.49 -12.62
C GLU A 51 28.75 -7.19 -13.31
N ALA A 52 28.10 -6.92 -14.45
CA ALA A 52 28.19 -5.70 -15.20
C ALA A 52 27.67 -4.61 -14.28
N THR A 53 28.59 -4.10 -13.46
CA THR A 53 28.57 -2.78 -12.87
C THR A 53 28.27 -1.86 -14.04
N LEU A 54 26.99 -1.49 -14.19
CA LEU A 54 26.55 -0.51 -15.17
C LEU A 54 27.51 0.68 -15.04
N PRO A 55 28.14 1.12 -16.14
CA PRO A 55 29.07 2.23 -16.07
C PRO A 55 28.32 3.41 -15.44
N LEU A 56 28.78 3.83 -14.27
CA LEU A 56 28.28 5.02 -13.59
C LEU A 56 28.22 6.12 -14.66
N PRO A 57 27.09 6.83 -14.84
CA PRO A 57 27.01 7.89 -15.83
C PRO A 57 28.22 8.81 -15.64
N THR A 58 29.12 8.79 -16.61
CA THR A 58 30.46 9.40 -16.47
C THR A 58 30.39 10.92 -16.43
N ASP A 59 29.17 11.46 -16.51
CA ASP A 59 28.84 12.88 -16.47
C ASP A 59 27.86 13.15 -15.31
N PRO A 60 28.33 13.78 -14.21
CA PRO A 60 27.50 14.08 -13.05
C PRO A 60 26.35 15.05 -13.36
N HIS A 61 26.44 15.84 -14.45
CA HIS A 61 25.36 16.73 -14.86
C HIS A 61 24.15 15.96 -15.37
N LYS A 62 24.36 14.93 -16.20
CA LYS A 62 23.28 14.08 -16.72
C LYS A 62 22.57 13.31 -15.61
N LEU A 63 23.31 12.92 -14.57
CA LEU A 63 22.75 12.23 -13.41
C LEU A 63 21.79 13.14 -12.62
N ARG A 64 22.13 14.43 -12.48
CA ARG A 64 21.28 15.42 -11.82
C ARG A 64 19.97 15.65 -12.60
N GLU A 65 20.05 15.79 -13.92
CA GLU A 65 18.85 15.91 -14.77
C GLU A 65 17.93 14.68 -14.68
N ARG A 66 18.51 13.48 -14.58
CA ARG A 66 17.74 12.23 -14.39
C ARG A 66 17.02 12.20 -13.05
N ILE A 67 17.66 12.65 -11.97
CA ILE A 67 17.05 12.75 -10.64
C ILE A 67 15.81 13.64 -10.69
N ASP A 68 15.87 14.79 -11.35
CA ASP A 68 14.71 15.69 -11.48
C ASP A 68 13.57 15.02 -12.27
N SER A 69 13.88 14.31 -13.35
CA SER A 69 12.91 13.55 -14.13
C SER A 69 12.26 12.41 -13.32
N ASP A 70 13.07 11.65 -12.58
CA ASP A 70 12.60 10.53 -11.75
C ASP A 70 11.76 11.02 -10.57
N TRP A 71 12.12 12.15 -9.97
CA TRP A 71 11.34 12.79 -8.92
C TRP A 71 9.96 13.21 -9.43
N ASN A 72 9.90 13.86 -10.60
CA ASN A 72 8.62 14.20 -11.23
C ASN A 72 7.76 12.96 -11.53
N THR A 73 8.39 11.85 -11.92
CA THR A 73 7.72 10.57 -12.12
C THR A 73 7.16 10.03 -10.81
N CYS A 74 7.92 10.07 -9.72
CA CYS A 74 7.46 9.72 -8.38
C CYS A 74 6.24 10.57 -7.97
N LEU A 75 6.29 11.89 -8.14
CA LEU A 75 5.17 12.78 -7.84
C LEU A 75 3.91 12.42 -8.66
N SER A 76 4.07 12.07 -9.93
CA SER A 76 2.96 11.62 -10.78
C SER A 76 2.35 10.30 -10.28
N LEU A 77 3.20 9.34 -9.89
CA LEU A 77 2.77 8.07 -9.30
C LEU A 77 2.00 8.30 -8.01
N GLU A 78 2.47 9.17 -7.12
CA GLU A 78 1.77 9.49 -5.87
C GLU A 78 0.37 10.08 -6.07
N ARG A 79 0.21 11.00 -7.04
CA ARG A 79 -1.11 11.53 -7.41
C ARG A 79 -2.03 10.40 -7.91
N THR A 80 -1.48 9.50 -8.72
CA THR A 80 -2.22 8.34 -9.23
C THR A 80 -2.64 7.39 -8.10
N LEU A 81 -1.74 7.11 -7.16
CA LEU A 81 -1.99 6.30 -5.97
C LEU A 81 -3.08 6.91 -5.08
N SER A 82 -3.08 8.23 -4.91
CA SER A 82 -4.14 8.96 -4.18
C SER A 82 -5.50 8.76 -4.84
N GLY A 83 -5.57 8.86 -6.18
CA GLY A 83 -6.78 8.57 -6.94
C GLY A 83 -7.23 7.09 -6.83
N LEU A 84 -6.30 6.15 -6.86
CA LEU A 84 -6.59 4.72 -6.67
C LEU A 84 -7.10 4.43 -5.27
N ARG A 85 -6.54 5.09 -4.24
CA ARG A 85 -6.98 4.94 -2.86
C ARG A 85 -8.45 5.35 -2.71
N GLN A 86 -8.86 6.48 -3.31
CA GLN A 86 -10.27 6.87 -3.33
C GLN A 86 -11.17 5.83 -4.02
N LYS A 87 -10.75 5.30 -5.18
CA LYS A 87 -11.49 4.25 -5.90
C LYS A 87 -11.64 2.98 -5.07
N LEU A 88 -10.57 2.54 -4.40
CA LEU A 88 -10.57 1.39 -3.52
C LEU A 88 -11.48 1.60 -2.31
N SER A 89 -11.44 2.77 -1.66
CA SER A 89 -12.37 3.09 -0.57
C SER A 89 -13.83 3.05 -1.04
N GLY A 90 -14.14 3.60 -2.21
CA GLY A 90 -15.48 3.51 -2.79
C GLY A 90 -15.91 2.07 -3.10
N SER A 91 -15.00 1.23 -3.60
CA SER A 91 -15.29 -0.19 -3.84
C SER A 91 -15.48 -0.95 -2.52
N LEU A 92 -14.69 -0.66 -1.48
CA LEU A 92 -14.86 -1.25 -0.16
C LEU A 92 -16.25 -0.97 0.42
N SER A 93 -16.74 0.28 0.32
CA SER A 93 -18.10 0.63 0.74
C SER A 93 -19.17 -0.16 -0.03
N LYS A 94 -18.98 -0.37 -1.34
CA LYS A 94 -19.90 -1.18 -2.17
C LYS A 94 -19.88 -2.66 -1.76
N LEU A 95 -18.70 -3.23 -1.55
CA LEU A 95 -18.54 -4.62 -1.12
C LEU A 95 -19.25 -4.85 0.22
N ASN A 96 -19.06 -3.96 1.20
CA ASN A 96 -19.74 -4.03 2.49
C ASN A 96 -21.26 -3.88 2.39
N THR A 97 -21.75 -3.09 1.43
CA THR A 97 -23.20 -2.95 1.18
C THR A 97 -23.79 -4.23 0.56
N LEU A 98 -23.01 -4.94 -0.25
CA LEU A 98 -23.41 -6.22 -0.85
C LEU A 98 -23.30 -7.39 0.11
N ASP A 99 -22.39 -7.34 1.09
CA ASP A 99 -22.26 -8.37 2.14
C ASP A 99 -23.39 -8.26 3.18
N ARG A 100 -24.59 -8.62 2.74
CA ARG A 100 -25.79 -8.70 3.57
C ARG A 100 -26.40 -10.09 3.53
N GLU A 101 -27.26 -10.38 4.49
CA GLU A 101 -28.13 -11.55 4.43
C GLU A 101 -29.17 -11.41 3.30
N LEU A 102 -29.64 -12.55 2.78
CA LEU A 102 -30.81 -12.57 1.91
C LEU A 102 -32.04 -12.14 2.71
N SER A 103 -32.79 -11.19 2.16
CA SER A 103 -34.08 -10.77 2.69
C SER A 103 -35.07 -11.94 2.73
N PRO A 104 -36.14 -11.87 3.55
CA PRO A 104 -37.13 -12.95 3.60
C PRO A 104 -37.73 -13.29 2.22
N GLN A 105 -38.00 -12.29 1.38
CA GLN A 105 -38.50 -12.49 0.02
C GLN A 105 -37.49 -13.22 -0.87
N GLU A 106 -36.20 -12.85 -0.77
CA GLU A 106 -35.14 -13.53 -1.51
C GLU A 106 -34.96 -14.98 -1.04
N ARG A 107 -35.04 -15.25 0.26
CA ARG A 107 -34.95 -16.61 0.80
C ARG A 107 -36.08 -17.52 0.35
N LEU A 108 -37.31 -17.00 0.29
CA LEU A 108 -38.47 -17.76 -0.20
C LEU A 108 -38.41 -18.07 -1.70
N ALA A 109 -37.75 -17.21 -2.49
CA ALA A 109 -37.61 -17.38 -3.93
C ALA A 109 -36.36 -18.17 -4.34
N ALA A 110 -35.32 -18.17 -3.49
CA ALA A 110 -34.06 -18.88 -3.75
C ALA A 110 -34.21 -20.38 -3.50
N ASP A 111 -33.67 -21.19 -4.42
CA ASP A 111 -33.48 -22.62 -4.22
C ASP A 111 -32.18 -22.89 -3.45
N ARG A 112 -31.91 -24.19 -3.19
CA ARG A 112 -30.70 -24.61 -2.48
C ARG A 112 -29.42 -24.16 -3.19
N GLU A 113 -29.39 -24.25 -4.53
CA GLU A 113 -28.24 -23.84 -5.33
C GLU A 113 -27.96 -22.33 -5.21
N ASP A 114 -29.00 -21.48 -5.27
CA ASP A 114 -28.85 -20.04 -5.08
C ASP A 114 -28.38 -19.68 -3.67
N GLN A 115 -28.84 -20.41 -2.65
CA GLN A 115 -28.40 -20.21 -1.28
C GLN A 115 -26.92 -20.57 -1.11
N ASP A 116 -26.48 -21.72 -1.62
CA ASP A 116 -25.09 -22.15 -1.58
C ASP A 116 -24.18 -21.18 -2.37
N ALA A 117 -24.62 -20.76 -3.57
CA ALA A 117 -23.93 -19.78 -4.39
C ALA A 117 -23.85 -18.40 -3.71
N TRP A 118 -24.88 -18.00 -2.95
CA TRP A 118 -24.85 -16.75 -2.20
C TRP A 118 -23.85 -16.81 -1.04
N GLN A 119 -23.76 -17.93 -0.34
CA GLN A 119 -22.77 -18.10 0.74
C GLN A 119 -21.34 -18.07 0.20
N ASP A 120 -21.07 -18.73 -0.93
CA ASP A 120 -19.76 -18.63 -1.59
C ASP A 120 -19.48 -17.19 -2.06
N ALA A 121 -20.44 -16.53 -2.71
CA ALA A 121 -20.29 -15.13 -3.12
C ALA A 121 -19.95 -14.21 -1.93
N ARG A 122 -20.57 -14.42 -0.77
CA ARG A 122 -20.26 -13.66 0.45
C ARG A 122 -18.87 -13.96 1.01
N ARG A 123 -18.39 -15.20 0.92
CA ARG A 123 -17.00 -15.52 1.24
C ARG A 123 -16.05 -14.70 0.36
N TRP A 124 -16.27 -14.70 -0.95
CA TRP A 124 -15.49 -13.89 -1.89
C TRP A 124 -15.58 -12.39 -1.61
N LEU A 125 -16.77 -11.86 -1.29
CA LEU A 125 -16.93 -10.44 -0.91
C LEU A 125 -16.03 -10.07 0.27
N ARG A 126 -16.00 -10.89 1.32
CA ARG A 126 -15.16 -10.66 2.51
C ARG A 126 -13.67 -10.78 2.20
N ASP A 127 -13.27 -11.80 1.46
CA ASP A 127 -11.86 -12.02 1.07
C ASP A 127 -11.33 -10.83 0.25
N VAL A 128 -12.13 -10.37 -0.72
CA VAL A 128 -11.75 -9.22 -1.55
C VAL A 128 -11.81 -7.91 -0.77
N ALA A 129 -12.80 -7.72 0.11
CA ALA A 129 -12.85 -6.56 1.00
C ALA A 129 -11.61 -6.47 1.91
N ALA A 130 -11.16 -7.59 2.47
CA ALA A 130 -9.94 -7.66 3.27
C ALA A 130 -8.70 -7.30 2.44
N LYS A 131 -8.61 -7.79 1.19
CA LYS A 131 -7.53 -7.45 0.25
C LYS A 131 -7.53 -5.95 -0.08
N VAL A 132 -8.68 -5.37 -0.40
CA VAL A 132 -8.83 -3.93 -0.68
C VAL A 132 -8.41 -3.11 0.55
N HIS A 133 -8.89 -3.47 1.73
CA HIS A 133 -8.56 -2.79 2.99
C HIS A 133 -7.07 -2.80 3.28
N ARG A 134 -6.39 -3.93 3.06
CA ARG A 134 -4.93 -4.05 3.20
C ARG A 134 -4.19 -3.02 2.35
N PHE A 135 -4.58 -2.85 1.08
CA PHE A 135 -3.90 -1.91 0.19
C PHE A 135 -4.25 -0.44 0.46
N VAL A 136 -5.46 -0.14 0.94
CA VAL A 136 -5.79 1.19 1.47
C VAL A 136 -4.89 1.52 2.66
N LYS A 137 -4.73 0.61 3.62
CA LYS A 137 -3.81 0.80 4.75
C LYS A 137 -2.35 0.93 4.32
N ALA A 138 -1.91 0.11 3.35
CA ALA A 138 -0.54 0.18 2.83
C ALA A 138 -0.24 1.54 2.18
N HIS A 139 -1.23 2.18 1.56
CA HIS A 139 -1.11 3.55 1.07
C HIS A 139 -1.08 4.58 2.21
N ASP A 140 -2.02 4.48 3.15
CA ASP A 140 -2.20 5.51 4.20
C ASP A 140 -1.06 5.53 5.23
N VAL A 141 -0.48 4.37 5.55
CA VAL A 141 0.59 4.21 6.57
C VAL A 141 1.95 3.87 5.96
N GLY A 142 1.99 3.36 4.73
CA GLY A 142 3.21 2.81 4.15
C GLY A 142 4.11 3.85 3.47
N VAL A 143 4.71 3.45 2.35
CA VAL A 143 5.84 4.13 1.72
C VAL A 143 5.51 5.56 1.26
N THR A 144 4.24 5.83 0.95
CA THR A 144 3.70 7.14 0.51
C THR A 144 3.35 8.09 1.65
N SER A 145 3.35 7.61 2.90
CA SER A 145 2.99 8.42 4.07
C SER A 145 4.16 9.29 4.54
N ALA A 146 3.85 10.38 5.27
CA ALA A 146 4.84 11.24 5.92
C ALA A 146 5.67 10.46 6.97
N ALA A 147 5.08 9.47 7.63
CA ALA A 147 5.78 8.54 8.52
C ALA A 147 6.59 7.46 7.77
N GLY A 148 6.45 7.39 6.44
CA GLY A 148 7.14 6.44 5.57
C GLY A 148 8.43 7.03 4.98
N ARG A 149 8.76 6.59 3.75
CA ARG A 149 9.98 7.03 3.05
C ARG A 149 9.84 8.37 2.34
N ARG A 150 8.62 8.88 2.15
CA ARG A 150 8.34 10.12 1.41
C ARG A 150 9.16 11.30 1.95
N ASN A 151 9.10 11.56 3.25
CA ASN A 151 9.79 12.70 3.86
C ASN A 151 11.31 12.60 3.73
N SER A 152 11.87 11.40 3.86
CA SER A 152 13.31 11.15 3.68
C SER A 152 13.74 11.46 2.23
N ILE A 153 12.97 10.99 1.25
CA ILE A 153 13.24 11.25 -0.17
C ILE A 153 13.11 12.74 -0.47
N GLU A 154 12.06 13.40 0.04
CA GLU A 154 11.81 14.83 -0.17
C GLU A 154 12.94 15.70 0.41
N GLN A 155 13.46 15.36 1.60
CA GLN A 155 14.63 16.05 2.17
C GLN A 155 15.88 15.92 1.29
N MET A 156 16.12 14.73 0.71
CA MET A 156 17.24 14.53 -0.21
C MET A 156 17.04 15.30 -1.53
N VAL A 157 15.81 15.37 -2.06
CA VAL A 157 15.48 16.22 -3.21
C VAL A 157 15.77 17.69 -2.91
N GLN A 158 15.39 18.20 -1.73
CA GLN A 158 15.66 19.58 -1.34
C GLN A 158 17.17 19.86 -1.28
N ARG A 159 17.96 18.95 -0.70
CA ARG A 159 19.43 19.05 -0.70
C ARG A 159 20.02 19.01 -2.10
N HIS A 160 19.48 18.16 -2.98
CA HIS A 160 19.87 18.06 -4.37
C HIS A 160 19.65 19.38 -5.13
N GLN A 161 18.44 19.95 -5.00
CA GLN A 161 18.05 21.20 -5.65
C GLN A 161 18.85 22.41 -5.14
N ALA A 162 19.15 22.43 -3.84
CA ALA A 162 20.04 23.42 -3.23
C ALA A 162 21.52 23.23 -3.63
N LYS A 163 21.85 22.19 -4.41
CA LYS A 163 23.21 21.82 -4.83
C LYS A 163 24.15 21.56 -3.64
N LEU A 164 23.61 21.05 -2.53
CA LEU A 164 24.34 20.76 -1.30
C LEU A 164 24.83 19.30 -1.22
N MET A 165 24.84 18.58 -2.35
CA MET A 165 25.27 17.19 -2.44
C MET A 165 26.56 17.09 -3.26
N SER A 166 27.52 16.36 -2.71
CA SER A 166 28.70 15.87 -3.43
C SER A 166 28.30 14.87 -4.51
N ASP A 167 29.14 14.67 -5.52
CA ASP A 167 28.78 13.79 -6.65
C ASP A 167 28.60 12.32 -6.25
N GLN A 168 29.31 11.86 -5.22
CA GLN A 168 29.08 10.54 -4.63
C GLN A 168 27.72 10.44 -3.93
N GLU A 169 27.31 11.47 -3.19
CA GLU A 169 25.97 11.54 -2.58
C GLU A 169 24.86 11.60 -3.64
N VAL A 170 25.10 12.26 -4.79
CA VAL A 170 24.16 12.30 -5.91
C VAL A 170 23.96 10.90 -6.51
N ALA A 171 25.03 10.13 -6.69
CA ALA A 171 24.94 8.74 -7.17
C ALA A 171 24.16 7.84 -6.20
N ALA A 172 24.46 7.92 -4.91
CA ALA A 172 23.72 7.17 -3.89
C ALA A 172 22.23 7.56 -3.88
N PHE A 173 21.93 8.86 -3.91
CA PHE A 173 20.57 9.37 -3.92
C PHE A 173 19.78 8.90 -5.15
N HIS A 174 20.40 8.89 -6.33
CA HIS A 174 19.75 8.37 -7.55
C HIS A 174 19.28 6.91 -7.37
N HIS A 175 20.11 6.04 -6.79
CA HIS A 175 19.73 4.65 -6.51
C HIS A 175 18.57 4.55 -5.50
N GLU A 176 18.58 5.37 -4.45
CA GLU A 176 17.48 5.43 -3.48
C GLU A 176 16.17 5.91 -4.10
N LEU A 177 16.24 6.92 -4.96
CA LEU A 177 15.09 7.45 -5.69
C LEU A 177 14.51 6.41 -6.66
N GLU A 178 15.38 5.66 -7.36
CA GLU A 178 14.95 4.57 -8.23
C GLU A 178 14.25 3.45 -7.44
N ALA A 179 14.80 3.08 -6.28
CA ALA A 179 14.17 2.10 -5.39
C ALA A 179 12.81 2.60 -4.89
N TYR A 180 12.70 3.87 -4.53
CA TYR A 180 11.44 4.50 -4.14
C TYR A 180 10.41 4.47 -5.29
N ARG A 181 10.82 4.83 -6.51
CA ARG A 181 9.98 4.77 -7.71
C ARG A 181 9.44 3.36 -7.96
N LYS A 182 10.30 2.34 -7.84
CA LYS A 182 9.89 0.92 -7.97
C LYS A 182 8.86 0.52 -6.91
N LEU A 183 9.02 0.97 -5.67
CA LEU A 183 8.03 0.73 -4.61
C LEU A 183 6.67 1.36 -4.92
N LEU A 184 6.65 2.61 -5.40
CA LEU A 184 5.43 3.29 -5.82
C LEU A 184 4.74 2.56 -6.98
N SER A 185 5.51 2.17 -8.00
CA SER A 185 5.00 1.41 -9.16
C SER A 185 4.41 0.06 -8.75
N ASN A 186 5.08 -0.66 -7.84
CA ASN A 186 4.58 -1.93 -7.32
C ASN A 186 3.27 -1.75 -6.53
N LEU A 187 3.19 -0.72 -5.69
CA LEU A 187 1.96 -0.40 -4.97
C LEU A 187 0.82 -0.07 -5.93
N GLN A 188 1.09 0.71 -6.98
CA GLN A 188 0.11 1.05 -8.01
C GLN A 188 -0.43 -0.20 -8.73
N SER A 189 0.46 -1.11 -9.15
CA SER A 189 0.07 -2.38 -9.77
C SER A 189 -0.81 -3.23 -8.85
N ASN A 190 -0.43 -3.32 -7.57
CA ASN A 190 -1.20 -4.05 -6.56
C ASN A 190 -2.58 -3.44 -6.30
N MET A 191 -2.67 -2.11 -6.21
CA MET A 191 -3.94 -1.40 -6.02
C MET A 191 -4.87 -1.57 -7.23
N ASN A 192 -4.34 -1.48 -8.45
CA ASN A 192 -5.10 -1.76 -9.67
C ASN A 192 -5.62 -3.19 -9.72
N SER A 193 -4.75 -4.16 -9.37
CA SER A 193 -5.14 -5.57 -9.31
C SER A 193 -6.24 -5.81 -8.29
N ALA A 194 -6.14 -5.20 -7.11
CA ALA A 194 -7.17 -5.29 -6.08
C ALA A 194 -8.50 -4.67 -6.53
N LEU A 195 -8.46 -3.52 -7.22
CA LEU A 195 -9.65 -2.88 -7.76
C LEU A 195 -10.34 -3.74 -8.81
N SER A 196 -9.56 -4.40 -9.69
CA SER A 196 -10.10 -5.34 -10.68
C SER A 196 -10.74 -6.57 -10.02
N SER A 197 -10.06 -7.18 -9.05
CA SER A 197 -10.63 -8.29 -8.26
C SER A 197 -11.93 -7.88 -7.55
N ALA A 198 -12.01 -6.67 -7.01
CA ALA A 198 -13.23 -6.15 -6.38
C ALA A 198 -14.39 -6.04 -7.35
N ALA A 199 -14.14 -5.57 -8.56
CA ALA A 199 -15.18 -5.46 -9.59
C ALA A 199 -15.64 -6.83 -10.11
N GLN A 200 -14.71 -7.73 -10.42
CA GLN A 200 -15.01 -9.00 -11.09
C GLN A 200 -15.46 -10.10 -10.12
N ASP A 201 -14.64 -10.36 -9.10
CA ASP A 201 -14.85 -11.47 -8.17
C ASP A 201 -15.76 -11.08 -7.00
N GLY A 202 -15.66 -9.84 -6.52
CA GLY A 202 -16.55 -9.34 -5.48
C GLY A 202 -17.93 -8.96 -6.04
N GLU A 203 -18.01 -7.76 -6.62
CA GLU A 203 -19.27 -7.17 -7.06
C GLU A 203 -19.95 -8.01 -8.15
N GLY A 204 -19.19 -8.48 -9.15
CA GLY A 204 -19.72 -9.22 -10.29
C GLY A 204 -20.33 -10.57 -9.92
N ARG A 205 -19.73 -11.33 -8.98
CA ARG A 205 -20.30 -12.61 -8.51
C ARG A 205 -21.57 -12.38 -7.69
N ALA A 206 -21.50 -11.48 -6.71
CA ALA A 206 -22.64 -11.18 -5.85
C ALA A 206 -23.85 -10.67 -6.64
N ARG A 207 -23.64 -9.75 -7.60
CA ARG A 207 -24.73 -9.22 -8.44
C ARG A 207 -25.36 -10.31 -9.31
N ARG A 208 -24.58 -11.23 -9.86
CA ARG A 208 -25.12 -12.34 -10.67
C ARG A 208 -26.09 -13.20 -9.85
N VAL A 209 -25.71 -13.60 -8.64
CA VAL A 209 -26.56 -14.41 -7.77
C VAL A 209 -27.84 -13.65 -7.40
N LEU A 210 -27.71 -12.40 -6.93
CA LEU A 210 -28.87 -11.57 -6.57
C LEU A 210 -29.80 -11.30 -7.76
N GLN A 211 -29.27 -11.13 -8.97
CA GLN A 211 -30.08 -10.96 -10.17
C GLN A 211 -30.91 -12.21 -10.49
N ARG A 212 -30.31 -13.42 -10.40
CA ARG A 212 -31.06 -14.67 -10.59
C ARG A 212 -32.21 -14.81 -9.59
N ILE A 213 -31.94 -14.53 -8.31
CA ILE A 213 -32.97 -14.57 -7.26
C ILE A 213 -34.07 -13.54 -7.55
N ASN A 214 -33.72 -12.32 -7.95
CA ASN A 214 -34.71 -11.28 -8.29
C ASN A 214 -35.60 -11.67 -9.48
N VAL A 215 -35.07 -12.38 -10.48
CA VAL A 215 -35.88 -12.93 -11.58
C VAL A 215 -36.90 -13.93 -11.04
N LYS A 216 -36.50 -14.84 -10.14
CA LYS A 216 -37.40 -15.81 -9.48
C LYS A 216 -38.48 -15.12 -8.64
N ILE A 217 -38.13 -14.09 -7.86
CA ILE A 217 -39.11 -13.26 -7.11
C ILE A 217 -40.16 -12.67 -8.06
N ASN A 218 -39.73 -12.11 -9.19
CA ASN A 218 -40.64 -11.48 -10.14
C ASN A 218 -41.54 -12.51 -10.86
N GLN A 219 -41.02 -13.71 -11.13
CA GLN A 219 -41.82 -14.81 -11.68
C GLN A 219 -42.88 -15.28 -10.69
N GLN A 220 -42.51 -15.51 -9.43
CA GLN A 220 -43.47 -15.83 -8.37
C GLN A 220 -44.55 -14.75 -8.27
N LYS A 221 -44.18 -13.46 -8.18
CA LYS A 221 -45.13 -12.35 -8.13
C LYS A 221 -46.12 -12.33 -9.31
N ARG A 222 -45.69 -12.72 -10.51
CA ARG A 222 -46.58 -12.80 -11.70
C ARG A 222 -47.55 -13.99 -11.60
N GLN A 223 -47.09 -15.16 -11.16
CA GLN A 223 -47.95 -16.33 -10.96
C GLN A 223 -49.06 -16.04 -9.94
N TRP A 224 -48.72 -15.41 -8.81
CA TRP A 224 -49.70 -14.99 -7.80
C TRP A 224 -50.75 -14.01 -8.31
N ARG A 225 -50.42 -13.21 -9.33
CA ARG A 225 -51.34 -12.25 -9.96
C ARG A 225 -52.24 -12.88 -11.03
N SER A 226 -51.79 -13.95 -11.70
CA SER A 226 -52.53 -14.62 -12.77
C SER A 226 -53.48 -15.72 -12.26
N GLY A 227 -53.33 -16.16 -11.00
CA GLY A 227 -54.23 -17.13 -10.35
C GLY A 227 -55.42 -16.49 -9.62
N LYS A 228 -55.67 -15.19 -9.83
CA LYS A 228 -56.87 -14.47 -9.41
C LYS A 228 -57.62 -14.03 -10.66
#